data_AF-A0AA51L0Y9-F1
#
_entry.id   AF-A0AA51L0Y9-F1
#
_cell.length_a   1.000
_cell.length_b   1.000
_cell.length_c   1.000
_cell.angle_alpha   90.00
_cell.angle_beta   90.00
_cell.angle_gamma   90.00
#
_symmetry.space_group_name_H-M   'P 1'
#
loop_
_entity.id
_entity.type
_entity.pdbx_description
1 polymer ?
#
loop_
_entity_poly.entity_id
_entity_poly.type
_entity_poly.pdbx_seq_one_letter_code
_entity_poly.pdbx_strand_id
1 'polypeptide(L)'
;MKKKNFGKISRLTATAVLFSTLVSPIGSFHAKADANSGNTAKLRILETTDLHDNVMAYDYYQDTGNNINYGLSKTASLIQQARSEVDASNSMLFDAGDLLQGNPMADYVAKVRGLTDTDVHPMFRAMAKLHYDAGIPGNHEFNYGLPYLNTALKNVPYPFLNANIYVDDHDNDPTNDQNYFTPYKIIDKTFKDNAGNTQTVKVGVVGFAPPQILQWDKDNLEGKVIVKDIVQTANKYVAEMKANGAQVIVAIAHSGCDVTNERPAGCRKCCFFIE
;
A
#
# COMPACT_ATOMS: atom_id res chain seq x y z
N MET A 1 54.86 -30.36 44.99
CA MET A 1 55.66 -31.61 45.02
C MET A 1 55.79 -32.15 43.60
N LYS A 2 57.03 -32.37 43.12
CA LYS A 2 57.52 -33.46 42.21
C LYS A 2 56.63 -33.86 41.00
N LYS A 3 57.04 -33.88 39.72
CA LYS A 3 58.30 -34.20 39.00
C LYS A 3 58.13 -33.70 37.52
N LYS A 4 59.14 -33.12 36.84
CA LYS A 4 60.10 -33.75 35.88
C LYS A 4 59.43 -34.80 34.95
N ASN A 5 59.61 -34.85 33.63
CA ASN A 5 60.74 -34.50 32.76
C ASN A 5 60.32 -34.70 31.28
N PHE A 6 61.30 -34.54 30.36
CA PHE A 6 61.32 -34.81 28.90
C PHE A 6 61.00 -33.58 28.05
N GLY A 7 61.80 -33.18 27.07
CA GLY A 7 63.01 -33.76 26.48
C GLY A 7 63.54 -32.74 25.45
N LYS A 8 64.84 -32.80 25.19
CA LYS A 8 65.62 -31.81 24.46
C LYS A 8 65.57 -32.00 22.93
N ILE A 9 65.56 -30.86 22.23
CA ILE A 9 66.30 -30.53 20.99
C ILE A 9 65.81 -31.12 19.65
N SER A 10 65.41 -30.24 18.73
CA SER A 10 66.09 -30.05 17.43
C SER A 10 65.73 -28.70 16.81
N ARG A 11 66.63 -28.21 15.96
CA ARG A 11 66.82 -26.83 15.49
C ARG A 11 65.82 -26.38 14.42
N LEU A 12 65.54 -25.07 14.47
CA LEU A 12 65.34 -24.10 13.38
C LEU A 12 64.83 -24.61 12.03
N THR A 13 63.71 -24.02 11.61
CA THR A 13 63.69 -23.24 10.36
C THR A 13 62.60 -22.18 10.48
N ALA A 14 63.00 -20.91 10.40
CA ALA A 14 62.09 -19.79 10.28
C ALA A 14 61.53 -19.81 8.86
N THR A 15 60.22 -19.99 8.73
CA THR A 15 59.50 -19.71 7.49
C THR A 15 58.37 -18.77 7.86
N ALA A 16 58.55 -17.50 7.51
CA ALA A 16 57.52 -16.49 7.62
C ALA A 16 56.36 -16.89 6.69
N VAL A 17 55.26 -17.34 7.29
CA VAL A 17 53.98 -17.48 6.59
C VAL A 17 53.22 -16.17 6.84
N LEU A 18 53.26 -15.30 5.84
CA LEU A 18 52.29 -14.22 5.70
C LEU A 18 50.89 -14.85 5.63
N PHE A 19 50.11 -14.67 6.70
CA PHE A 19 48.68 -14.92 6.68
C PHE A 19 48.04 -13.79 5.86
N SER A 20 47.91 -13.97 4.55
CA SER A 20 47.04 -13.13 3.74
C SER A 20 45.59 -13.52 4.06
N THR A 21 44.88 -12.65 4.76
CA THR A 21 43.43 -12.75 4.90
C THR A 21 42.81 -12.47 3.53
N LEU A 22 42.54 -13.54 2.77
CA LEU A 22 41.61 -13.52 1.65
C LEU A 22 40.19 -13.31 2.20
N VAL A 23 39.83 -12.04 2.39
CA VAL A 23 38.43 -11.63 2.48
C VAL A 23 37.83 -11.87 1.09
N SER A 24 37.16 -13.00 0.91
CA SER A 24 36.27 -13.17 -0.23
C SER A 24 35.11 -12.20 -0.05
N PRO A 25 34.87 -11.24 -0.96
CA PRO A 25 33.59 -10.57 -0.97
C PRO A 25 32.55 -11.66 -1.30
N ILE A 26 31.60 -11.85 -0.39
CA ILE A 26 30.36 -12.58 -0.66
C ILE A 26 29.79 -11.95 -1.92
N GLY A 27 29.89 -12.68 -3.03
CA GLY A 27 29.41 -12.22 -4.31
C GLY A 27 27.93 -11.96 -4.19
N SER A 28 27.52 -10.71 -4.36
CA SER A 28 26.16 -10.40 -4.73
C SER A 28 25.83 -11.24 -5.95
N PHE A 29 24.86 -12.14 -5.83
CA PHE A 29 24.20 -12.73 -6.99
C PHE A 29 23.48 -11.61 -7.73
N HIS A 30 24.22 -10.87 -8.56
CA HIS A 30 23.63 -10.10 -9.62
C HIS A 30 23.23 -11.12 -10.69
N ALA A 31 21.94 -11.44 -10.74
CA ALA A 31 21.37 -11.81 -12.01
C ALA A 31 21.70 -10.68 -12.98
N LYS A 32 22.71 -10.87 -13.82
CA LYS A 32 22.88 -10.07 -15.02
C LYS A 32 21.69 -10.44 -15.90
N ALA A 33 20.57 -9.75 -15.69
CA ALA A 33 19.66 -9.50 -16.79
C ALA A 33 20.52 -8.85 -17.88
N ASP A 34 20.46 -9.39 -19.09
CA ASP A 34 21.05 -8.74 -20.25
C ASP A 34 20.54 -7.30 -20.23
N ALA A 35 21.46 -6.38 -19.97
CA ALA A 35 21.21 -4.96 -20.10
C ALA A 35 21.09 -4.73 -21.61
N ASN A 36 19.90 -5.00 -22.14
CA ASN A 36 19.41 -4.28 -23.29
C ASN A 36 19.69 -2.81 -22.97
N SER A 37 20.52 -2.18 -23.78
CA SER A 37 20.85 -0.76 -23.75
C SER A 37 19.62 0.06 -24.15
N GLY A 38 18.48 -0.19 -23.50
CA GLY A 38 17.21 0.46 -23.69
C GLY A 38 17.04 1.55 -22.65
N ASN A 39 16.23 2.54 -22.99
CA ASN A 39 15.87 3.58 -22.05
C ASN A 39 15.11 2.97 -20.86
N THR A 40 15.49 3.38 -19.66
CA THR A 40 14.86 2.92 -18.42
C THR A 40 14.12 4.07 -17.77
N ALA A 41 12.95 3.80 -17.21
CA ALA A 41 12.22 4.76 -16.40
C ALA A 41 12.07 4.24 -14.98
N LYS A 42 12.15 5.15 -14.01
CA LYS A 42 11.89 4.86 -12.61
C LYS A 42 10.47 5.29 -12.30
N LEU A 43 9.60 4.36 -11.91
CA LEU A 43 8.29 4.66 -11.36
C LEU A 43 8.37 4.60 -9.82
N ARG A 44 7.91 5.65 -9.15
CA ARG A 44 7.80 5.70 -7.70
C ARG A 44 6.35 5.49 -7.28
N ILE A 45 6.12 4.50 -6.42
CA ILE A 45 4.82 4.25 -5.80
C ILE A 45 4.87 4.79 -4.38
N LEU A 46 3.91 5.65 -4.05
CA LEU A 46 3.71 6.24 -2.74
C LEU A 46 2.38 5.74 -2.18
N GLU A 47 2.32 5.56 -0.88
CA GLU A 47 1.15 5.01 -0.19
C GLU A 47 0.93 5.75 1.13
N THR A 48 -0.31 6.08 1.43
CA THR A 48 -0.80 6.33 2.79
C THR A 48 -1.73 5.19 3.21
N THR A 49 -1.82 4.96 4.50
CA THR A 49 -2.70 3.94 5.10
C THR A 49 -3.07 4.38 6.50
N ASP A 50 -4.23 3.97 7.00
CA ASP A 50 -4.64 4.13 8.40
C ASP A 50 -4.54 5.59 8.86
N LEU A 51 -4.93 6.53 7.99
CA LEU A 51 -4.93 7.95 8.32
C LEU A 51 -5.93 8.26 9.43
N HIS A 52 -7.00 7.46 9.56
CA HIS A 52 -8.02 7.55 10.60
C HIS A 52 -8.57 8.96 10.82
N ASP A 53 -8.87 9.63 9.71
CA ASP A 53 -9.30 11.02 9.61
C ASP A 53 -8.36 12.05 10.26
N ASN A 54 -7.10 11.70 10.53
CA ASN A 54 -6.11 12.63 11.05
C ASN A 54 -5.60 13.54 9.92
N VAL A 55 -6.40 14.53 9.52
CA VAL A 55 -6.01 15.51 8.49
C VAL A 55 -4.92 16.43 9.03
N MET A 56 -5.09 16.93 10.25
CA MET A 56 -4.18 17.86 10.89
C MET A 56 -3.26 17.13 11.87
N ALA A 57 -2.07 17.67 12.10
CA ALA A 57 -1.21 17.28 13.21
C ALA A 57 -1.75 17.90 14.52
N TYR A 58 -2.87 17.37 14.99
CA TYR A 58 -3.60 17.88 16.14
C TYR A 58 -4.22 16.73 16.95
N ASP A 59 -4.08 16.77 18.26
CA ASP A 59 -4.76 15.87 19.19
C ASP A 59 -6.01 16.55 19.72
N TYR A 60 -7.18 16.09 19.25
CA TYR A 60 -8.49 16.62 19.64
C TYR A 60 -8.90 16.25 21.08
N TYR A 61 -8.32 15.21 21.67
CA TYR A 61 -8.62 14.84 23.05
C TYR A 61 -7.86 15.71 24.05
N GLN A 62 -6.64 16.11 23.68
CA GLN A 62 -5.79 16.98 24.49
C GLN A 62 -5.90 18.47 24.10
N ASP A 63 -6.67 18.79 23.05
CA ASP A 63 -6.84 20.14 22.52
C ASP A 63 -5.49 20.83 22.22
N THR A 64 -4.57 20.09 21.56
CA THR A 64 -3.21 20.59 21.32
C THR A 64 -2.61 20.17 19.97
N GLY A 65 -1.86 21.10 19.36
CA GLY A 65 -1.00 20.83 18.19
C GLY A 65 0.46 20.62 18.55
N ASN A 66 0.81 20.61 19.83
CA ASN A 66 2.19 20.48 20.29
C ASN A 66 2.65 19.02 20.28
N ASN A 67 3.87 18.77 19.79
CA ASN A 67 4.52 17.44 19.79
C ASN A 67 3.72 16.32 19.08
N ILE A 68 2.86 16.67 18.12
CA ILE A 68 2.08 15.68 17.36
C ILE A 68 2.92 15.09 16.24
N ASN A 69 3.10 13.77 16.19
CA ASN A 69 3.93 13.09 15.18
C ASN A 69 3.13 12.36 14.10
N TYR A 70 1.83 12.65 13.99
CA TYR A 70 0.92 12.11 12.98
C TYR A 70 0.19 13.24 12.25
N GLY A 71 -0.61 12.87 11.25
CA GLY A 71 -1.47 13.79 10.50
C GLY A 71 -1.06 13.93 9.03
N LEU A 72 -2.04 13.90 8.14
CA LEU A 72 -1.84 14.04 6.68
C LEU A 72 -1.11 15.34 6.34
N SER A 73 -1.33 16.42 7.08
CA SER A 73 -0.62 17.69 6.88
C SER A 73 0.90 17.58 7.03
N LYS A 74 1.40 16.67 7.88
CA LYS A 74 2.83 16.37 8.00
C LYS A 74 3.29 15.41 6.90
N THR A 75 2.50 14.37 6.63
CA THR A 75 2.78 13.39 5.57
C THR A 75 2.83 14.05 4.19
N ALA A 76 2.05 15.10 3.95
CA ALA A 76 2.06 15.88 2.72
C ALA A 76 3.46 16.40 2.34
N SER A 77 4.27 16.83 3.32
CA SER A 77 5.65 17.28 3.07
C SER A 77 6.55 16.12 2.63
N LEU A 78 6.36 14.92 3.20
CA LEU A 78 7.08 13.71 2.80
C LEU A 78 6.68 13.26 1.40
N ILE A 79 5.39 13.33 1.06
CA ILE A 79 4.89 13.07 -0.30
C ILE A 79 5.54 14.05 -1.28
N GLN A 80 5.57 15.35 -0.97
CA GLN A 80 6.18 16.35 -1.81
C GLN A 80 7.68 16.11 -2.02
N GLN A 81 8.41 15.81 -0.94
CA GLN A 81 9.82 15.46 -1.01
C GLN A 81 10.04 14.19 -1.85
N ALA A 82 9.27 13.13 -1.61
CA ALA A 82 9.41 11.89 -2.36
C ALA A 82 9.10 12.10 -3.86
N ARG A 83 8.20 13.03 -4.21
CA ARG A 83 7.95 13.39 -5.61
C ARG A 83 9.08 14.19 -6.25
N SER A 84 9.84 14.99 -5.48
CA SER A 84 10.94 15.80 -6.03
C SER A 84 12.22 15.00 -6.29
N GLU A 85 12.34 13.81 -5.71
CA GLU A 85 13.47 12.89 -5.94
C GLU A 85 13.37 12.11 -7.27
N VAL A 86 12.23 12.20 -7.96
CA VAL A 86 12.00 11.61 -9.29
C VAL A 86 11.43 12.68 -10.22
N ASP A 87 11.36 12.39 -11.52
CA ASP A 87 10.56 13.23 -12.42
C ASP A 87 9.11 13.33 -11.90
N ALA A 88 8.52 14.52 -11.93
CA ALA A 88 7.19 14.76 -11.36
C ALA A 88 6.11 13.85 -11.98
N SER A 89 6.26 13.49 -13.26
CA SER A 89 5.39 12.55 -13.97
C SER A 89 5.56 11.09 -13.53
N ASN A 90 6.64 10.77 -12.83
CA ASN A 90 7.08 9.41 -12.57
C ASN A 90 6.72 8.91 -11.16
N SER A 91 5.71 9.50 -10.54
CA SER A 91 5.19 9.06 -9.25
C SER A 91 3.69 8.78 -9.31
N MET A 92 3.25 7.80 -8.53
CA MET A 92 1.84 7.54 -8.26
C MET A 92 1.63 7.48 -6.75
N LEU A 93 0.47 7.94 -6.28
CA LEU A 93 0.12 8.02 -4.86
C LEU A 93 -1.22 7.30 -4.62
N PHE A 94 -1.22 6.37 -3.67
CA PHE A 94 -2.38 5.57 -3.32
C PHE A 94 -2.73 5.71 -1.84
N ASP A 95 -4.00 5.48 -1.51
CA ASP A 95 -4.46 5.33 -0.13
C ASP A 95 -5.01 3.92 0.10
N ALA A 96 -4.52 3.28 1.16
CA ALA A 96 -4.85 1.90 1.48
C ALA A 96 -6.04 1.76 2.45
N GLY A 97 -6.80 2.82 2.73
CA GLY A 97 -8.02 2.75 3.55
C GLY A 97 -7.80 2.93 5.05
N ASP A 98 -8.87 2.73 5.83
CA ASP A 98 -9.04 3.23 7.21
C ASP A 98 -8.78 4.75 7.27
N LEU A 99 -9.63 5.46 6.52
CA LEU A 99 -9.48 6.87 6.18
C LEU A 99 -10.51 7.75 6.86
N LEU A 100 -11.79 7.35 6.90
CA LEU A 100 -12.92 8.22 7.23
C LEU A 100 -13.45 8.07 8.67
N GLN A 101 -12.72 7.38 9.53
CA GLN A 101 -13.10 7.03 10.89
C GLN A 101 -11.86 7.05 11.78
N GLY A 102 -12.00 7.38 13.08
CA GLY A 102 -10.97 7.05 14.08
C GLY A 102 -10.58 8.18 15.03
N ASN A 103 -11.03 9.41 14.79
CA ASN A 103 -10.81 10.54 15.69
C ASN A 103 -12.09 11.39 15.86
N PRO A 104 -12.08 12.39 16.77
CA PRO A 104 -13.25 13.24 17.01
C PRO A 104 -13.73 14.04 15.79
N MET A 105 -12.86 14.37 14.83
CA MET A 105 -13.28 15.01 13.59
C MET A 105 -14.14 14.07 12.74
N ALA A 106 -13.74 12.79 12.63
CA ALA A 106 -14.53 11.79 11.92
C ALA A 106 -15.92 11.62 12.53
N ASP A 107 -15.98 11.48 13.86
CA ASP A 107 -17.23 11.35 14.59
C ASP A 107 -18.12 12.58 14.44
N TYR A 108 -17.53 13.79 14.46
CA TYR A 108 -18.26 15.02 14.22
C TYR A 108 -18.88 15.05 12.82
N VAL A 109 -18.11 14.69 11.78
CA VAL A 109 -18.61 14.67 10.39
C VAL A 109 -19.71 13.62 10.24
N ALA A 110 -19.52 12.41 10.77
CA ALA A 110 -20.45 11.31 10.61
C ALA A 110 -21.75 11.45 11.42
N LYS A 111 -21.66 11.91 12.67
CA LYS A 111 -22.78 11.84 13.63
C LYS A 111 -23.45 13.18 13.93
N VAL A 112 -22.75 14.30 13.76
CA VAL A 112 -23.23 15.62 14.19
C VAL A 112 -23.50 16.53 13.00
N ARG A 113 -22.48 16.77 12.17
CA ARG A 113 -22.59 17.61 10.97
C ARG A 113 -23.39 16.90 9.88
N GLY A 114 -23.13 15.62 9.68
CA GLY A 114 -23.58 14.86 8.53
C GLY A 114 -22.89 15.28 7.23
N LEU A 115 -23.25 14.60 6.15
CA LEU A 115 -22.88 14.93 4.77
C LEU A 115 -24.13 14.94 3.91
N THR A 116 -24.20 15.90 3.00
CA THR A 116 -25.14 15.92 1.89
C THR A 116 -24.47 15.43 0.60
N ASP A 117 -25.25 15.17 -0.42
CA ASP A 117 -24.77 14.73 -1.73
C ASP A 117 -23.82 15.73 -2.42
N THR A 118 -23.85 17.00 -2.02
CA THR A 118 -22.98 18.06 -2.54
C THR A 118 -21.75 18.32 -1.67
N ASP A 119 -21.68 17.71 -0.48
CA ASP A 119 -20.55 17.89 0.41
C ASP A 119 -19.34 17.05 -0.04
N VAL A 120 -18.15 17.60 0.19
CA VAL A 120 -16.89 16.85 0.10
C VAL A 120 -16.40 16.62 1.51
N HIS A 121 -16.15 15.35 1.88
CA HIS A 121 -15.57 14.99 3.18
C HIS A 121 -14.27 15.79 3.42
N PRO A 122 -14.02 16.36 4.63
CA PRO A 122 -12.82 17.14 4.90
C PRO A 122 -11.50 16.44 4.53
N MET A 123 -11.39 15.14 4.84
CA MET A 123 -10.27 14.30 4.38
C MET A 123 -10.10 14.32 2.85
N PHE A 124 -11.16 14.08 2.08
CA PHE A 124 -11.10 14.13 0.62
C PHE A 124 -10.75 15.53 0.09
N ARG A 125 -11.18 16.61 0.76
CA ARG A 125 -10.75 17.98 0.41
C ARG A 125 -9.24 18.16 0.58
N ALA A 126 -8.65 17.58 1.61
CA ALA A 126 -7.20 17.61 1.82
C ALA A 126 -6.47 16.72 0.78
N MET A 127 -6.94 15.49 0.57
CA MET A 127 -6.34 14.56 -0.38
C MET A 127 -6.42 15.04 -1.84
N ALA A 128 -7.45 15.81 -2.21
CA ALA A 128 -7.53 16.46 -3.52
C ALA A 128 -6.31 17.35 -3.82
N LYS A 129 -5.70 17.96 -2.79
CA LYS A 129 -4.47 18.77 -2.93
C LYS A 129 -3.22 17.94 -3.16
N LEU A 130 -3.28 16.64 -2.89
CA LEU A 130 -2.16 15.72 -2.97
C LEU A 130 -2.20 14.85 -4.22
N HIS A 131 -3.24 14.95 -5.07
CA HIS A 131 -3.32 14.24 -6.34
C HIS A 131 -3.06 12.73 -6.19
N TYR A 132 -3.92 12.06 -5.42
CA TYR A 132 -3.94 10.60 -5.34
C TYR A 132 -4.41 10.01 -6.68
N ASP A 133 -3.84 8.89 -7.08
CA ASP A 133 -4.18 8.14 -8.29
C ASP A 133 -5.33 7.14 -8.04
N ALA A 134 -5.44 6.58 -6.84
CA ALA A 134 -6.58 5.79 -6.37
C ALA A 134 -6.59 5.64 -4.84
N GLY A 135 -7.72 5.20 -4.29
CA GLY A 135 -7.85 4.75 -2.90
C GLY A 135 -8.74 3.52 -2.78
N ILE A 136 -8.72 2.84 -1.64
CA ILE A 136 -9.53 1.66 -1.36
C ILE A 136 -10.21 1.78 0.01
N PRO A 137 -11.31 1.06 0.27
CA PRO A 137 -11.83 0.93 1.63
C PRO A 137 -10.94 0.00 2.46
N GLY A 138 -10.66 0.43 3.68
CA GLY A 138 -10.30 -0.43 4.80
C GLY A 138 -11.53 -0.95 5.52
N ASN A 139 -11.34 -1.50 6.71
CA ASN A 139 -12.46 -2.03 7.48
C ASN A 139 -13.29 -0.94 8.16
N HIS A 140 -12.68 0.18 8.55
CA HIS A 140 -13.38 1.23 9.28
C HIS A 140 -14.26 2.13 8.41
N GLU A 141 -14.16 2.03 7.08
CA GLU A 141 -15.08 2.70 6.15
C GLU A 141 -16.55 2.29 6.35
N PHE A 142 -16.80 1.11 6.91
CA PHE A 142 -18.15 0.54 7.07
C PHE A 142 -18.81 0.88 8.42
N ASN A 143 -18.06 1.42 9.38
CA ASN A 143 -18.52 1.63 10.77
C ASN A 143 -19.75 2.54 10.89
N TYR A 144 -19.89 3.51 10.00
CA TYR A 144 -21.01 4.45 9.97
C TYR A 144 -22.13 4.02 9.00
N GLY A 145 -22.02 2.80 8.44
CA GLY A 145 -22.98 2.21 7.52
C GLY A 145 -22.79 2.61 6.05
N LEU A 146 -23.25 1.73 5.16
CA LEU A 146 -23.21 1.93 3.70
C LEU A 146 -23.86 3.25 3.23
N PRO A 147 -24.97 3.75 3.80
CA PRO A 147 -25.54 5.03 3.39
C PRO A 147 -24.60 6.23 3.61
N TYR A 148 -23.89 6.25 4.74
CA TYR A 148 -22.89 7.30 5.01
C TYR A 148 -21.71 7.16 4.05
N LEU A 149 -21.16 5.95 3.93
CA LEU A 149 -20.03 5.66 3.04
C LEU A 149 -20.35 6.08 1.59
N ASN A 150 -21.50 5.68 1.07
CA ASN A 150 -21.94 6.02 -0.29
C ASN A 150 -22.04 7.54 -0.47
N THR A 151 -22.58 8.26 0.52
CA THR A 151 -22.66 9.73 0.47
C THR A 151 -21.27 10.36 0.49
N ALA A 152 -20.37 9.90 1.36
CA ALA A 152 -19.01 10.42 1.45
C ALA A 152 -18.22 10.21 0.14
N LEU A 153 -18.43 9.08 -0.54
CA LEU A 153 -17.74 8.72 -1.78
C LEU A 153 -18.31 9.42 -3.03
N LYS A 154 -19.48 10.05 -2.99
CA LYS A 154 -20.05 10.76 -4.17
C LYS A 154 -19.11 11.81 -4.75
N ASN A 155 -18.34 12.49 -3.90
CA ASN A 155 -17.44 13.57 -4.30
C ASN A 155 -15.95 13.25 -4.02
N VAL A 156 -15.57 11.97 -4.03
CA VAL A 156 -14.17 11.56 -3.91
C VAL A 156 -13.37 12.04 -5.15
N PRO A 157 -12.17 12.63 -5.00
CA PRO A 157 -11.46 13.28 -6.10
C PRO A 157 -10.63 12.31 -6.97
N TYR A 158 -10.70 11.01 -6.71
CA TYR A 158 -9.94 9.96 -7.39
C TYR A 158 -10.73 8.64 -7.40
N PRO A 159 -10.39 7.66 -8.24
CA PRO A 159 -11.02 6.34 -8.23
C PRO A 159 -10.94 5.66 -6.86
N PHE A 160 -12.08 5.25 -6.33
CA PHE A 160 -12.17 4.46 -5.10
C PHE A 160 -12.52 3.01 -5.47
N LEU A 161 -11.61 2.07 -5.20
CA LEU A 161 -11.60 0.73 -5.80
C LEU A 161 -11.72 -0.36 -4.75
N ASN A 162 -12.46 -1.43 -5.07
CA ASN A 162 -12.42 -2.69 -4.32
C ASN A 162 -12.95 -3.85 -5.17
N ALA A 163 -12.18 -4.92 -5.25
CA ALA A 163 -12.47 -6.08 -6.08
C ALA A 163 -13.17 -7.23 -5.36
N ASN A 164 -13.09 -7.29 -4.03
CA ASN A 164 -13.54 -8.46 -3.27
C ASN A 164 -14.84 -8.27 -2.48
N ILE A 165 -15.44 -7.09 -2.51
CA ILE A 165 -16.76 -6.81 -1.96
C ILE A 165 -17.78 -6.82 -3.10
N TYR A 166 -18.84 -7.61 -2.92
CA TYR A 166 -19.93 -7.79 -3.87
C TYR A 166 -21.25 -7.43 -3.21
N VAL A 167 -22.24 -7.05 -4.01
CA VAL A 167 -23.63 -6.92 -3.56
C VAL A 167 -24.13 -8.29 -3.15
N ASP A 168 -24.80 -8.40 -2.00
CA ASP A 168 -25.55 -9.61 -1.64
C ASP A 168 -26.89 -9.57 -2.39
N ASP A 169 -27.04 -10.41 -3.41
CA ASP A 169 -28.26 -10.55 -4.21
C ASP A 169 -29.18 -11.69 -3.74
N HIS A 170 -28.81 -12.33 -2.61
CA HIS A 170 -29.55 -13.38 -1.92
C HIS A 170 -29.78 -14.67 -2.73
N ASP A 171 -28.91 -14.97 -3.69
CA ASP A 171 -28.89 -16.27 -4.34
C ASP A 171 -27.68 -17.14 -3.93
N ASN A 172 -27.47 -18.27 -4.62
CA ASN A 172 -26.34 -19.17 -4.37
C ASN A 172 -25.49 -19.38 -5.63
N ASP A 173 -25.57 -18.49 -6.62
CA ASP A 173 -24.85 -18.55 -7.89
C ASP A 173 -23.68 -17.54 -7.90
N PRO A 174 -22.46 -17.94 -7.50
CA PRO A 174 -21.33 -17.01 -7.44
C PRO A 174 -20.86 -16.47 -8.80
N THR A 175 -21.47 -16.92 -9.92
CA THR A 175 -21.10 -16.53 -11.28
C THR A 175 -21.77 -15.24 -11.76
N ASN A 176 -22.89 -14.84 -11.14
CA ASN A 176 -23.61 -13.61 -11.47
C ASN A 176 -23.30 -12.44 -10.49
N ASP A 177 -22.61 -12.73 -9.38
CA ASP A 177 -22.22 -11.76 -8.34
C ASP A 177 -21.64 -10.46 -8.93
N GLN A 178 -22.23 -9.32 -8.54
CA GLN A 178 -21.80 -8.00 -8.97
C GLN A 178 -20.93 -7.32 -7.91
N ASN A 179 -19.80 -6.74 -8.32
CA ASN A 179 -18.95 -5.97 -7.40
C ASN A 179 -19.73 -4.77 -6.84
N TYR A 180 -19.56 -4.50 -5.55
CA TYR A 180 -20.16 -3.32 -4.90
C TYR A 180 -19.43 -2.02 -5.27
N PHE A 181 -18.11 -2.11 -5.45
CA PHE A 181 -17.26 -1.01 -5.92
C PHE A 181 -16.77 -1.28 -7.34
N THR A 182 -16.13 -0.27 -7.95
CA THR A 182 -15.34 -0.54 -9.16
C THR A 182 -14.16 -1.46 -8.79
N PRO A 183 -14.02 -2.66 -9.39
CA PRO A 183 -13.06 -3.65 -8.93
C PRO A 183 -11.61 -3.26 -9.15
N TYR A 184 -11.32 -2.68 -10.32
CA TYR A 184 -10.00 -2.24 -10.71
C TYR A 184 -10.08 -1.08 -11.71
N LYS A 185 -8.95 -0.43 -11.98
CA LYS A 185 -8.82 0.55 -13.06
C LYS A 185 -7.47 0.41 -13.75
N ILE A 186 -7.45 0.46 -15.09
CA ILE A 186 -6.21 0.61 -15.85
C ILE A 186 -6.01 2.11 -16.14
N ILE A 187 -4.90 2.64 -15.65
CA ILE A 187 -4.52 4.05 -15.74
C ILE A 187 -3.38 4.17 -16.76
N ASP A 188 -3.58 4.97 -17.81
CA ASP A 188 -2.51 5.34 -18.73
C ASP A 188 -1.57 6.32 -18.02
N LYS A 189 -0.42 5.82 -17.57
CA LYS A 189 0.60 6.59 -16.86
C LYS A 189 1.72 6.99 -17.79
N THR A 190 1.85 8.29 -18.01
CA THR A 190 2.96 8.85 -18.78
C THR A 190 4.15 9.13 -17.88
N PHE A 191 5.32 8.59 -18.21
CA PHE A 191 6.58 8.82 -17.51
C PHE A 191 7.70 9.25 -18.45
N LYS A 192 8.75 9.85 -17.88
CA LYS A 192 10.01 10.16 -18.55
C LYS A 192 11.04 9.08 -18.28
N ASP A 193 11.71 8.62 -19.32
CA ASP A 193 12.87 7.74 -19.19
C ASP A 193 14.16 8.52 -18.87
N ASN A 194 15.24 7.80 -18.61
CA ASN A 194 16.56 8.35 -18.33
C ASN A 194 17.18 9.17 -19.48
N ALA A 195 16.63 9.07 -20.69
CA ALA A 195 17.01 9.86 -21.86
C ALA A 195 16.05 11.06 -22.08
N GLY A 196 15.07 11.26 -21.20
CA GLY A 196 14.09 12.34 -21.27
C GLY A 196 12.92 12.09 -22.24
N ASN A 197 12.85 10.91 -22.86
CA ASN A 197 11.73 10.57 -23.74
C ASN A 197 10.51 10.21 -22.91
N THR A 198 9.35 10.52 -23.45
CA THR A 198 8.06 10.26 -22.83
C THR A 198 7.54 8.91 -23.28
N GLN A 199 7.10 8.09 -22.33
CA GLN A 199 6.48 6.79 -22.57
C GLN A 199 5.18 6.69 -21.79
N THR A 200 4.17 6.04 -22.35
CA THR A 200 2.90 5.76 -21.66
C THR A 200 2.83 4.27 -21.34
N VAL A 201 2.54 3.96 -20.07
CA VAL A 201 2.37 2.59 -19.58
C VAL A 201 1.01 2.43 -18.94
N LYS A 202 0.35 1.31 -19.24
CA LYS A 202 -0.93 0.92 -18.67
C LYS A 202 -0.72 0.31 -17.28
N VAL A 203 -1.01 1.09 -16.23
CA VAL A 203 -0.93 0.66 -14.83
C VAL A 203 -2.30 0.18 -14.36
N GLY A 204 -2.49 -1.12 -14.21
CA GLY A 204 -3.66 -1.71 -13.56
C GLY A 204 -3.59 -1.50 -12.05
N VAL A 205 -4.67 -1.04 -11.43
CA VAL A 205 -4.78 -0.82 -9.99
C VAL A 205 -5.99 -1.59 -9.47
N VAL A 206 -5.80 -2.41 -8.44
CA VAL A 206 -6.85 -3.26 -7.83
C VAL A 206 -6.80 -3.15 -6.31
N GLY A 207 -7.96 -3.14 -5.65
CA GLY A 207 -8.10 -2.94 -4.21
C GLY A 207 -8.74 -4.11 -3.47
N PHE A 208 -8.35 -4.36 -2.22
CA PHE A 208 -8.93 -5.43 -1.39
C PHE A 208 -9.17 -5.00 0.06
N ALA A 209 -10.29 -5.44 0.62
CA ALA A 209 -10.66 -5.26 2.03
C ALA A 209 -10.63 -6.62 2.75
N PRO A 210 -10.44 -6.64 4.09
CA PRO A 210 -10.41 -7.90 4.83
C PRO A 210 -11.82 -8.53 4.88
N PRO A 211 -11.98 -9.84 4.60
CA PRO A 211 -13.29 -10.52 4.69
C PRO A 211 -13.97 -10.41 6.06
N GLN A 212 -13.19 -10.15 7.12
CA GLN A 212 -13.63 -9.98 8.49
C GLN A 212 -14.54 -8.76 8.70
N ILE A 213 -14.69 -7.84 7.75
CA ILE A 213 -15.68 -6.76 7.86
C ILE A 213 -17.10 -7.29 8.08
N LEU A 214 -17.43 -8.47 7.55
CA LEU A 214 -18.74 -9.11 7.77
C LEU A 214 -18.95 -9.52 9.24
N GLN A 215 -17.87 -9.71 10.00
CA GLN A 215 -17.94 -9.96 11.44
C GLN A 215 -17.91 -8.65 12.24
N TRP A 216 -17.01 -7.73 11.91
CA TRP A 216 -16.80 -6.50 12.66
C TRP A 216 -17.94 -5.49 12.51
N ASP A 217 -18.52 -5.40 11.32
CA ASP A 217 -19.58 -4.47 10.95
C ASP A 217 -20.86 -5.21 10.56
N LYS A 218 -21.12 -6.34 11.24
CA LYS A 218 -22.26 -7.22 10.96
C LYS A 218 -23.58 -6.45 10.81
N ASP A 219 -23.91 -5.59 11.77
CA ASP A 219 -25.16 -4.82 11.78
C ASP A 219 -25.30 -3.88 10.56
N ASN A 220 -24.17 -3.41 10.04
CA ASN A 220 -24.11 -2.52 8.90
C ASN A 220 -24.12 -3.27 7.56
N LEU A 221 -23.64 -4.52 7.50
CA LEU A 221 -23.31 -5.23 6.26
C LEU A 221 -24.11 -6.51 6.00
N GLU A 222 -24.63 -7.18 7.03
CA GLU A 222 -25.38 -8.43 6.88
C GLU A 222 -26.59 -8.23 5.95
N GLY A 223 -26.73 -9.12 4.96
CA GLY A 223 -27.79 -9.07 3.97
C GLY A 223 -27.67 -7.93 2.96
N LYS A 224 -26.50 -7.28 2.83
CA LYS A 224 -26.29 -6.17 1.87
C LYS A 224 -25.07 -6.39 1.00
N VAL A 225 -24.01 -6.96 1.55
CA VAL A 225 -22.78 -7.28 0.83
C VAL A 225 -22.26 -8.65 1.24
N ILE A 226 -21.54 -9.28 0.31
CA ILE A 226 -20.69 -10.43 0.58
C ILE A 226 -19.24 -10.07 0.28
N VAL A 227 -18.29 -10.77 0.93
CA VAL A 227 -16.86 -10.51 0.75
C VAL A 227 -16.14 -11.80 0.42
N LYS A 228 -15.45 -11.82 -0.72
CA LYS A 228 -14.71 -12.97 -1.22
C LYS A 228 -13.25 -12.93 -0.74
N ASP A 229 -12.60 -14.09 -0.80
CA ASP A 229 -11.19 -14.25 -0.46
C ASP A 229 -10.30 -13.31 -1.30
N ILE A 230 -9.31 -12.69 -0.65
CA ILE A 230 -8.43 -11.71 -1.26
C ILE A 230 -7.60 -12.34 -2.39
N VAL A 231 -6.99 -13.50 -2.15
CA VAL A 231 -6.05 -14.13 -3.10
C VAL A 231 -6.78 -14.67 -4.32
N GLN A 232 -7.92 -15.35 -4.13
CA GLN A 232 -8.76 -15.84 -5.23
C GLN A 232 -9.26 -14.68 -6.09
N THR A 233 -9.71 -13.60 -5.46
CA THR A 233 -10.17 -12.39 -6.15
C THR A 233 -9.02 -11.72 -6.91
N ALA A 234 -7.83 -11.63 -6.31
CA ALA A 234 -6.64 -11.10 -6.97
C ALA A 234 -6.27 -11.89 -8.23
N ASN A 235 -6.26 -13.23 -8.15
CA ASN A 235 -5.95 -14.08 -9.31
C ASN A 235 -6.90 -13.82 -10.49
N LYS A 236 -8.20 -13.65 -10.22
CA LYS A 236 -9.20 -13.30 -11.24
C LYS A 236 -8.88 -11.96 -11.92
N TYR A 237 -8.81 -10.87 -11.15
CA TYR A 237 -8.68 -9.53 -11.75
C TYR A 237 -7.27 -9.23 -12.26
N VAL A 238 -6.23 -9.87 -11.73
CA VAL A 238 -4.88 -9.78 -12.32
C VAL A 238 -4.88 -10.36 -13.73
N ALA A 239 -5.48 -11.55 -13.92
CA ALA A 239 -5.59 -12.16 -15.24
C ALA A 239 -6.40 -11.29 -16.21
N GLU A 240 -7.52 -10.74 -15.74
CA GLU A 240 -8.37 -9.82 -16.52
C GLU A 240 -7.64 -8.52 -16.89
N MET A 241 -6.93 -7.89 -15.95
CA MET A 241 -6.14 -6.67 -16.22
C MET A 241 -5.02 -6.94 -17.25
N LYS A 242 -4.31 -8.06 -17.14
CA LYS A 242 -3.29 -8.46 -18.12
C LYS A 242 -3.89 -8.67 -19.51
N ALA A 243 -5.04 -9.35 -19.59
CA ALA A 243 -5.76 -9.54 -20.86
C ALA A 243 -6.21 -8.20 -21.47
N ASN A 244 -6.50 -7.20 -20.63
CA ASN A 244 -6.85 -5.83 -21.04
C ASN A 244 -5.63 -4.90 -21.23
N GLY A 245 -4.41 -5.46 -21.26
CA GLY A 245 -3.19 -4.74 -21.62
C GLY A 245 -2.54 -3.96 -20.47
N ALA A 246 -2.88 -4.24 -19.20
CA ALA A 246 -2.07 -3.77 -18.08
C ALA A 246 -0.64 -4.32 -18.18
N GLN A 247 0.34 -3.43 -18.12
CA GLN A 247 1.76 -3.76 -18.20
C GLN A 247 2.42 -3.75 -16.82
N VAL A 248 1.79 -3.06 -15.86
CA VAL A 248 2.17 -3.01 -14.46
C VAL A 248 0.88 -3.16 -13.65
N ILE A 249 0.88 -4.00 -12.62
CA ILE A 249 -0.26 -4.13 -11.71
C ILE A 249 0.15 -3.74 -10.29
N VAL A 250 -0.60 -2.79 -9.73
CA VAL A 250 -0.52 -2.34 -8.33
C VAL A 250 -1.73 -2.91 -7.59
N ALA A 251 -1.46 -3.86 -6.69
CA ALA A 251 -2.46 -4.40 -5.79
C ALA A 251 -2.36 -3.71 -4.43
N ILE A 252 -3.43 -3.04 -4.03
CA ILE A 252 -3.55 -2.35 -2.74
C ILE A 252 -4.41 -3.24 -1.85
N ALA A 253 -3.85 -3.77 -0.76
CA ALA A 253 -4.56 -4.65 0.15
C ALA A 253 -4.62 -4.03 1.54
N HIS A 254 -5.83 -3.74 2.01
CA HIS A 254 -6.08 -3.38 3.39
C HIS A 254 -6.04 -4.64 4.27
N SER A 255 -4.86 -5.21 4.40
CA SER A 255 -4.65 -6.46 5.10
C SER A 255 -3.27 -6.45 5.75
N GLY A 256 -3.18 -7.04 6.95
CA GLY A 256 -1.90 -7.25 7.60
C GLY A 256 -1.02 -8.19 6.79
N CYS A 257 0.30 -8.06 6.95
CA CYS A 257 1.25 -8.98 6.33
C CYS A 257 1.69 -10.02 7.38
N ASP A 258 1.39 -11.30 7.18
CA ASP A 258 1.99 -12.36 7.98
C ASP A 258 3.44 -12.56 7.54
N VAL A 259 4.38 -12.09 8.37
CA VAL A 259 5.83 -12.07 8.09
C VAL A 259 6.52 -13.41 8.35
N THR A 260 5.78 -14.49 8.58
CA THR A 260 6.35 -15.80 8.95
C THR A 260 7.08 -16.52 7.81
N ASN A 261 6.96 -16.07 6.54
CA ASN A 261 7.74 -16.59 5.42
C ASN A 261 8.35 -15.45 4.56
N GLU A 262 9.68 -15.30 4.67
CA GLU A 262 10.63 -14.63 3.76
C GLU A 262 10.21 -13.32 3.06
N ARG A 263 10.42 -12.13 3.69
CA ARG A 263 10.92 -10.85 3.11
C ARG A 263 10.83 -9.66 4.10
N PRO A 264 11.46 -8.48 3.84
CA PRO A 264 12.13 -7.68 4.87
C PRO A 264 11.19 -6.96 5.85
N ALA A 265 11.68 -6.81 7.07
CA ALA A 265 10.98 -6.22 8.21
C ALA A 265 10.44 -4.81 7.92
N GLY A 266 9.17 -4.57 8.28
CA GLY A 266 8.55 -3.25 8.30
C GLY A 266 7.18 -3.12 7.61
N CYS A 267 6.69 -4.16 6.93
CA CYS A 267 5.41 -4.11 6.22
C CYS A 267 4.24 -4.38 7.18
N ARG A 268 3.43 -3.35 7.48
CA ARG A 268 2.24 -3.47 8.35
C ARG A 268 0.95 -3.71 7.56
N LYS A 269 0.85 -3.19 6.34
CA LYS A 269 -0.11 -3.53 5.29
C LYS A 269 0.62 -3.44 3.94
N CYS A 270 0.25 -4.29 2.98
CA CYS A 270 1.08 -4.56 1.80
C CYS A 270 0.43 -4.00 0.52
N CYS A 271 1.02 -2.95 -0.08
CA CYS A 271 0.97 -2.75 -1.52
C CYS A 271 1.82 -3.86 -2.18
N PHE A 272 1.17 -4.75 -2.93
CA PHE A 272 1.86 -5.77 -3.72
C PHE A 272 2.06 -5.26 -5.15
N PHE A 273 3.30 -5.35 -5.61
CA PHE A 273 3.62 -5.22 -7.03
C PHE A 273 3.52 -6.59 -7.67
N ILE A 274 2.68 -6.72 -8.69
CA ILE A 274 2.58 -7.94 -9.49
C ILE A 274 3.00 -7.54 -10.91
N GLU A 275 4.16 -8.06 -11.34
CA GLU A 275 4.65 -7.96 -12.72
C GLU A 275 3.62 -8.51 -13.72
#